data_AF-A0A7M3SVI3-F1
#
_entry.id   AF-A0A7M3SVI3-F1
#
_cell.length_a   1.000
_cell.length_b   1.000
_cell.length_c   1.000
_cell.angle_alpha   90.00
_cell.angle_beta   90.00
_cell.angle_gamma   90.00
#
_symmetry.space_group_name_H-M   'P 1'
#
loop_
_entity.id
_entity.type
_entity.pdbx_description
1 polymer ?
#
loop_
_entity_poly.entity_id
_entity_poly.type
_entity_poly.pdbx_seq_one_letter_code
_entity_poly.pdbx_strand_id
1 'polypeptide(L)'
;MSTGDRVFVGDRVVVRYRLAPGAPGDWRGATDATLSDVTGVVVDAGDPLVLTRVAPAALTPADLVRVPADLVTSIRLLSYRAVRNNEIRDVALRAVAAPVTDEVQGWLVRAGAAEEGGVPANTAVPARMGARLDSTTVGAVESWFTAHHLPTIVELPERLVTDATAGTPIGGEFHRLIRVADDGTESDIVTVAAQDTDTGIALRADGFRLHHRVAYRRLG
;
A
#
# COMPACT_ATOMS: atom_id res chain seq x y z
N MET A 1 -8.03 17.35 -13.11
CA MET A 1 -8.21 16.23 -12.16
C MET A 1 -6.95 16.15 -11.31
N SER A 2 -7.04 16.44 -10.02
CA SER A 2 -5.95 16.10 -9.10
C SER A 2 -5.80 14.59 -9.11
N THR A 3 -4.58 14.10 -9.34
CA THR A 3 -4.18 12.70 -9.29
C THR A 3 -4.45 12.15 -7.89
N GLY A 4 -5.70 11.76 -7.62
CA GLY A 4 -6.03 10.88 -6.50
C GLY A 4 -5.37 9.53 -6.70
N ASP A 5 -5.07 8.83 -5.61
CA ASP A 5 -4.58 7.45 -5.64
C ASP A 5 -5.44 6.65 -6.63
N ARG A 6 -4.79 5.97 -7.59
CA ARG A 6 -5.52 5.09 -8.51
C ARG A 6 -6.13 3.96 -7.67
N VAL A 7 -7.45 3.82 -7.75
CA VAL A 7 -8.21 2.81 -7.00
C VAL A 7 -8.67 1.69 -7.91
N PHE A 8 -8.75 0.51 -7.34
CA PHE A 8 -9.16 -0.70 -8.03
C PHE A 8 -10.37 -1.32 -7.33
N VAL A 9 -11.17 -2.10 -8.05
CA VAL A 9 -12.24 -2.91 -7.44
C VAL A 9 -11.63 -3.82 -6.36
N GLY A 10 -12.26 -3.84 -5.19
CA GLY A 10 -11.78 -4.55 -4.00
C GLY A 10 -10.88 -3.71 -3.08
N ASP A 11 -10.43 -2.52 -3.49
CA ASP A 11 -9.69 -1.63 -2.60
C ASP A 11 -10.57 -1.05 -1.52
N ARG A 12 -10.02 -0.94 -0.32
CA ARG A 12 -10.64 -0.19 0.77
C ARG A 12 -10.19 1.26 0.70
N VAL A 13 -11.14 2.19 0.69
CA VAL A 13 -10.88 3.61 0.43
C VAL A 13 -11.66 4.49 1.39
N VAL A 14 -11.17 5.72 1.59
CA VAL A 14 -11.99 6.84 2.06
C VAL A 14 -12.20 7.79 0.89
N VAL A 15 -13.44 8.06 0.54
CA VAL A 15 -13.81 9.02 -0.49
C VAL A 15 -14.42 10.23 0.19
N ARG A 16 -13.82 11.40 -0.03
CA ARG A 16 -14.41 12.68 0.34
C ARG A 16 -15.08 13.29 -0.88
N TYR A 17 -16.29 13.80 -0.71
CA TYR A 17 -17.11 14.32 -1.80
C TYR A 17 -17.95 15.53 -1.35
N ARG A 18 -18.36 16.34 -2.34
CA ARG A 18 -19.25 17.50 -2.16
C ARG A 18 -20.70 17.04 -1.98
N LEU A 19 -21.39 17.65 -1.02
CA LEU A 19 -22.84 17.50 -0.85
C LEU A 19 -23.53 18.44 -1.84
N ALA A 20 -24.09 17.85 -2.89
CA ALA A 20 -24.75 18.53 -4.00
C ALA A 20 -25.85 17.60 -4.58
N PRO A 21 -26.75 18.08 -5.45
CA PRO A 21 -27.73 17.21 -6.11
C PRO A 21 -27.04 15.99 -6.77
N GLY A 22 -27.52 14.79 -6.46
CA GLY A 22 -26.94 13.53 -6.95
C GLY A 22 -25.84 12.93 -6.06
N ALA A 23 -25.33 13.65 -5.05
CA ALA A 23 -24.47 13.08 -4.03
C ALA A 23 -25.25 12.13 -3.10
N PRO A 24 -24.59 11.12 -2.50
CA PRO A 24 -25.12 10.51 -1.30
C PRO A 24 -25.39 11.56 -0.22
N GLY A 25 -26.41 11.33 0.60
CA GLY A 25 -26.67 12.18 1.77
C GLY A 25 -25.54 12.09 2.80
N ASP A 26 -25.40 13.13 3.62
CA ASP A 26 -24.44 13.12 4.72
C ASP A 26 -24.81 12.03 5.73
N TRP A 27 -23.88 11.10 5.97
CA TRP A 27 -24.10 10.00 6.91
C TRP A 27 -24.20 10.46 8.36
N ARG A 28 -23.70 11.66 8.69
CA ARG A 28 -23.78 12.25 10.02
C ARG A 28 -25.13 12.96 10.26
N GLY A 29 -25.90 13.22 9.20
CA GLY A 29 -27.15 13.96 9.27
C GLY A 29 -26.98 15.46 9.56
N ALA A 30 -25.80 16.04 9.31
CA ALA A 30 -25.59 17.47 9.49
C ALA A 30 -26.31 18.26 8.37
N THR A 31 -27.05 19.30 8.75
CA THR A 31 -27.92 20.06 7.83
C THR A 31 -27.18 21.19 7.09
N ASP A 32 -26.00 21.58 7.56
CA ASP A 32 -25.17 22.67 7.02
C ASP A 32 -23.85 22.15 6.40
N ALA A 33 -23.65 20.83 6.36
CA ALA A 33 -22.47 20.24 5.77
C ALA A 33 -22.42 20.47 4.25
N THR A 34 -21.25 20.85 3.75
CA THR A 34 -20.97 21.02 2.30
C THR A 34 -20.10 19.89 1.73
N LEU A 35 -19.52 19.07 2.62
CA LEU A 35 -18.70 17.92 2.29
C LEU A 35 -19.11 16.75 3.20
N SER A 36 -19.00 15.54 2.67
CA SER A 36 -19.08 14.32 3.47
C SER A 36 -17.97 13.35 3.07
N ASP A 37 -17.81 12.31 3.85
CA ASP A 37 -16.82 11.26 3.65
C ASP A 37 -17.49 9.88 3.75
N VAL A 38 -17.04 8.93 2.94
CA VAL A 38 -17.47 7.54 3.03
C VAL A 38 -16.25 6.63 3.00
N THR A 39 -16.16 5.75 3.98
CA THR A 39 -15.19 4.65 3.98
C THR A 39 -15.87 3.39 3.49
N GLY A 40 -15.30 2.72 2.50
CA GLY A 40 -15.89 1.50 1.93
C GLY A 40 -14.92 0.74 1.05
N VAL A 41 -15.39 -0.34 0.47
CA VAL A 41 -14.68 -1.15 -0.53
C VAL A 41 -15.22 -0.80 -1.92
N VAL A 42 -14.34 -0.56 -2.88
CA VAL A 42 -14.71 -0.24 -4.26
C VAL A 42 -15.37 -1.45 -4.92
N VAL A 43 -16.58 -1.26 -5.44
CA VAL A 43 -17.33 -2.25 -6.22
C VAL A 43 -17.23 -1.95 -7.71
N ASP A 44 -17.22 -0.67 -8.07
CA ASP A 44 -17.01 -0.17 -9.43
C ASP A 44 -16.19 1.12 -9.35
N ALA A 45 -15.11 1.21 -10.13
CA ALA A 45 -14.20 2.34 -10.19
C ALA A 45 -14.56 3.36 -11.30
N GLY A 46 -15.71 3.18 -11.97
CA GLY A 46 -16.23 4.06 -13.00
C GLY A 46 -16.88 5.34 -12.48
N ASP A 47 -17.79 5.90 -13.29
CA ASP A 47 -18.62 7.05 -12.95
C ASP A 47 -20.11 6.64 -13.00
N PRO A 48 -20.81 6.61 -11.84
CA PRO A 48 -20.35 7.00 -10.52
C PRO A 48 -19.36 5.99 -9.91
N LEU A 49 -18.50 6.46 -9.00
CA LEU A 49 -17.69 5.60 -8.14
C LEU A 49 -18.63 4.87 -7.18
N VAL A 50 -18.59 3.53 -7.17
CA VAL A 50 -19.49 2.70 -6.36
C VAL A 50 -18.72 2.01 -5.25
N LEU A 51 -19.17 2.18 -4.01
CA LEU A 51 -18.60 1.58 -2.81
C LEU A 51 -19.63 0.72 -2.06
N THR A 52 -19.15 -0.24 -1.29
CA THR A 52 -19.92 -0.93 -0.25
C THR A 52 -19.31 -0.71 1.13
N ARG A 53 -20.17 -0.65 2.16
CA ARG A 53 -19.76 -0.62 3.58
C ARG A 53 -19.89 -1.97 4.28
N VAL A 54 -20.49 -2.95 3.61
CA VAL A 54 -20.73 -4.31 4.12
C VAL A 54 -19.89 -5.31 3.32
N ALA A 55 -19.70 -6.50 3.89
CA ALA A 55 -18.98 -7.58 3.21
C ALA A 55 -19.68 -7.96 1.89
N PRO A 56 -18.94 -8.32 0.83
CA PRO A 56 -19.53 -8.67 -0.47
C PRO A 56 -20.61 -9.76 -0.41
N ALA A 57 -20.45 -10.75 0.48
CA ALA A 57 -21.41 -11.85 0.65
C ALA A 57 -22.80 -11.40 1.18
N ALA A 58 -22.88 -10.23 1.80
CA ALA A 58 -24.11 -9.65 2.33
C ALA A 58 -24.64 -8.47 1.49
N LEU A 59 -24.05 -8.24 0.32
CA LEU A 59 -24.29 -7.04 -0.47
C LEU A 59 -25.68 -7.02 -1.09
N THR A 60 -26.49 -6.02 -0.74
CA THR A 60 -27.72 -5.69 -1.45
C THR A 60 -27.57 -4.36 -2.20
N PRO A 61 -28.44 -4.05 -3.18
CA PRO A 61 -28.40 -2.75 -3.88
C PRO A 61 -28.51 -1.53 -2.94
N ALA A 62 -29.14 -1.69 -1.78
CA ALA A 62 -29.30 -0.64 -0.76
C ALA A 62 -28.02 -0.35 0.02
N ASP A 63 -27.05 -1.27 0.02
CA ASP A 63 -25.77 -1.10 0.72
C ASP A 63 -24.72 -0.34 -0.12
N LEU A 64 -25.04 -0.11 -1.39
CA LEU A 64 -24.17 0.56 -2.35
C LEU A 64 -24.25 2.09 -2.22
N VAL A 65 -23.09 2.70 -2.00
CA VAL A 65 -22.91 4.15 -2.03
C VAL A 65 -22.37 4.53 -3.40
N ARG A 66 -23.07 5.42 -4.12
CA ARG A 66 -22.70 5.88 -5.46
C ARG A 66 -22.32 7.34 -5.40
N VAL A 67 -21.06 7.66 -5.71
CA VAL A 67 -20.54 9.03 -5.69
C VAL A 67 -20.20 9.44 -7.12
N PRO A 68 -20.91 10.40 -7.73
CA PRO A 68 -20.54 10.93 -9.04
C PRO A 68 -19.09 11.43 -9.04
N ALA A 69 -18.34 11.11 -10.09
CA ALA A 69 -16.90 11.36 -10.14
C ALA A 69 -16.56 12.87 -10.04
N ASP A 70 -17.42 13.73 -10.54
CA ASP A 70 -17.28 15.19 -10.48
C ASP A 70 -17.49 15.77 -9.07
N LEU A 71 -18.17 15.04 -8.18
CA LEU A 71 -18.37 15.43 -6.78
C LEU A 71 -17.24 14.96 -5.87
N VAL A 72 -16.43 14.00 -6.29
CA VAL A 72 -15.28 13.51 -5.53
C VAL A 72 -14.21 14.60 -5.42
N THR A 73 -13.80 14.92 -4.19
CA THR A 73 -12.72 15.89 -3.93
C THR A 73 -11.38 15.21 -3.67
N SER A 74 -11.40 14.04 -3.05
CA SER A 74 -10.19 13.25 -2.78
C SER A 74 -10.55 11.80 -2.52
N ILE A 75 -9.71 10.89 -2.98
CA ILE A 75 -9.76 9.48 -2.62
C ILE A 75 -8.45 9.15 -1.90
N ARG A 76 -8.57 8.48 -0.75
CA ARG A 76 -7.43 7.96 0.00
C ARG A 76 -7.52 6.46 0.04
N LEU A 77 -6.49 5.80 -0.50
CA LEU A 77 -6.36 4.36 -0.42
C LEU A 77 -6.00 3.92 1.02
N LEU A 78 -6.63 2.86 1.51
CA LEU A 78 -6.40 2.29 2.83
C LEU A 78 -5.96 0.83 2.70
N SER A 79 -5.20 0.36 3.68
CA SER A 79 -5.08 -1.07 3.95
C SER A 79 -6.47 -1.71 4.05
N TYR A 80 -6.58 -2.93 3.56
CA TYR A 80 -7.82 -3.69 3.46
C TYR A 80 -8.51 -3.89 4.83
N ARG A 81 -7.72 -3.88 5.91
CA ARG A 81 -8.16 -3.73 7.30
C ARG A 81 -7.24 -2.76 8.05
N ALA A 82 -7.54 -2.50 9.31
CA ALA A 82 -6.57 -1.82 10.18
C ALA A 82 -5.34 -2.73 10.36
N VAL A 83 -4.17 -2.23 9.94
CA VAL A 83 -2.88 -2.92 10.04
C VAL A 83 -1.96 -2.15 10.98
N ARG A 84 -1.38 -2.87 11.96
CA ARG A 84 -0.43 -2.35 12.95
C ARG A 84 1.00 -2.33 12.39
N ASN A 85 1.86 -1.49 12.96
CA ASN A 85 3.26 -1.37 12.52
C ASN A 85 4.05 -2.69 12.65
N ASN A 86 3.72 -3.56 13.61
CA ASN A 86 4.37 -4.87 13.72
C ASN A 86 3.94 -5.82 12.59
N GLU A 87 2.69 -5.76 12.15
CA GLU A 87 2.18 -6.56 11.02
C GLU A 87 2.78 -6.09 9.70
N ILE A 88 2.90 -4.77 9.48
CA ILE A 88 3.62 -4.22 8.30
C ILE A 88 5.04 -4.78 8.25
N ARG A 89 5.74 -4.78 9.38
CA ARG A 89 7.10 -5.30 9.48
C ARG A 89 7.17 -6.80 9.22
N ASP A 90 6.29 -7.59 9.83
CA ASP A 90 6.26 -9.04 9.62
C ASP A 90 6.06 -9.39 8.14
N VAL A 91 5.09 -8.77 7.49
CA VAL A 91 4.85 -8.96 6.05
C VAL A 91 6.06 -8.51 5.22
N ALA A 92 6.67 -7.37 5.54
CA ALA A 92 7.84 -6.86 4.79
C ALA A 92 9.07 -7.77 4.90
N LEU A 93 9.25 -8.45 6.06
CA LEU A 93 10.33 -9.42 6.27
C LEU A 93 10.10 -10.70 5.47
N ARG A 94 8.86 -11.21 5.41
CA ARG A 94 8.49 -12.43 4.66
C ARG A 94 8.34 -12.23 3.15
N ALA A 95 8.25 -10.97 2.74
CA ALA A 95 7.84 -10.54 1.41
C ALA A 95 8.81 -10.90 0.26
N VAL A 96 10.10 -11.04 0.55
CA VAL A 96 11.11 -11.41 -0.44
C VAL A 96 12.00 -12.46 0.21
N ALA A 97 12.02 -13.64 -0.38
CA ALA A 97 12.94 -14.69 -0.01
C ALA A 97 14.35 -14.33 -0.50
N ALA A 98 15.35 -14.51 0.35
CA ALA A 98 16.73 -14.26 0.01
C ALA A 98 17.65 -15.33 0.61
N PRO A 99 18.60 -15.87 -0.16
CA PRO A 99 19.55 -16.87 0.33
C PRO A 99 20.55 -16.31 1.34
N VAL A 100 20.83 -15.00 1.30
CA VAL A 100 21.79 -14.34 2.18
C VAL A 100 21.11 -13.16 2.87
N THR A 101 21.14 -13.16 4.19
CA THR A 101 20.55 -12.12 5.04
C THR A 101 21.44 -11.84 6.25
N ASP A 102 21.39 -10.61 6.75
CA ASP A 102 22.03 -10.22 8.02
C ASP A 102 21.21 -9.12 8.73
N GLU A 103 21.48 -8.88 10.01
CA GLU A 103 20.90 -7.76 10.78
C GLU A 103 21.93 -6.65 10.98
N VAL A 104 21.66 -5.46 10.45
CA VAL A 104 22.54 -4.29 10.51
C VAL A 104 21.75 -3.10 11.07
N GLN A 105 22.12 -2.62 12.25
CA GLN A 105 21.52 -1.41 12.86
C GLN A 105 19.98 -1.44 12.91
N GLY A 106 19.38 -2.62 13.18
CA GLY A 106 17.93 -2.81 13.22
C GLY A 106 17.25 -2.99 11.87
N TRP A 107 18.01 -3.11 10.78
CA TRP A 107 17.55 -3.46 9.44
C TRP A 107 17.93 -4.90 9.11
N LEU A 108 17.04 -5.62 8.44
CA LEU A 108 17.38 -6.88 7.78
C LEU A 108 17.90 -6.52 6.38
N VAL A 109 19.18 -6.73 6.13
CA VAL A 109 19.77 -6.63 4.80
C VAL A 109 19.65 -7.98 4.11
N ARG A 110 19.23 -7.99 2.84
CA ARG A 110 19.04 -9.22 2.08
C ARG A 110 19.53 -9.08 0.65
N ALA A 111 20.18 -10.14 0.16
CA ALA A 111 20.62 -10.28 -1.23
C ALA A 111 19.72 -11.32 -1.93
N GLY A 112 18.68 -10.84 -2.62
CA GLY A 112 17.78 -11.70 -3.40
C GLY A 112 18.36 -12.15 -4.74
N ALA A 113 17.66 -13.06 -5.41
CA ALA A 113 18.16 -13.75 -6.59
C ALA A 113 17.94 -12.99 -7.92
N ALA A 114 16.79 -12.33 -8.11
CA ALA A 114 16.47 -11.59 -9.34
C ALA A 114 15.39 -10.52 -9.11
N GLU A 115 15.45 -9.43 -9.88
CA GLU A 115 14.42 -8.40 -9.92
C GLU A 115 13.21 -8.92 -10.71
N GLU A 116 12.00 -8.67 -10.22
CA GLU A 116 10.75 -9.08 -10.87
C GLU A 116 9.76 -7.91 -10.85
N GLY A 117 9.19 -7.56 -12.02
CA GLY A 117 8.20 -6.48 -12.12
C GLY A 117 8.70 -5.10 -11.65
N GLY A 118 10.02 -4.85 -11.69
CA GLY A 118 10.64 -3.63 -11.18
C GLY A 118 10.77 -3.58 -9.65
N VAL A 119 10.48 -4.67 -8.94
CA VAL A 119 10.67 -4.81 -7.49
C VAL A 119 12.12 -5.25 -7.22
N PRO A 120 12.93 -4.43 -6.51
CA PRO A 120 14.33 -4.77 -6.26
C PRO A 120 14.47 -6.10 -5.51
N ALA A 121 15.38 -6.95 -6.00
CA ALA A 121 15.67 -8.26 -5.41
C ALA A 121 16.42 -8.14 -4.07
N ASN A 122 17.30 -7.16 -3.98
CA ASN A 122 18.17 -6.95 -2.83
C ASN A 122 17.76 -5.65 -2.12
N THR A 123 17.45 -5.72 -0.82
CA THR A 123 16.94 -4.58 -0.07
C THR A 123 17.37 -4.65 1.40
N ALA A 124 17.51 -3.50 2.05
CA ALA A 124 17.45 -3.40 3.50
C ALA A 124 16.02 -3.06 3.91
N VAL A 125 15.41 -3.83 4.81
CA VAL A 125 14.04 -3.61 5.32
C VAL A 125 14.07 -3.40 6.85
N PRO A 126 13.29 -2.46 7.41
CA PRO A 126 13.36 -2.13 8.84
C PRO A 126 12.83 -3.28 9.72
N ALA A 127 13.74 -4.07 10.30
CA ALA A 127 13.44 -5.32 11.01
C ALA A 127 13.19 -5.16 12.52
N ARG A 128 13.58 -4.03 13.11
CA ARG A 128 13.37 -3.75 14.53
C ARG A 128 12.52 -2.49 14.74
N MET A 129 11.90 -2.40 15.91
CA MET A 129 11.26 -1.17 16.34
C MET A 129 12.33 -0.11 16.57
N GLY A 130 12.13 1.10 16.04
CA GLY A 130 13.11 2.18 16.17
C GLY A 130 14.26 2.12 15.17
N ALA A 131 14.21 1.27 14.14
CA ALA A 131 15.13 1.34 13.00
C ALA A 131 15.11 2.76 12.40
N ARG A 132 16.30 3.34 12.21
CA ARG A 132 16.49 4.70 11.67
C ARG A 132 17.28 4.63 10.38
N LEU A 133 17.13 5.65 9.54
CA LEU A 133 17.93 5.84 8.33
C LEU A 133 18.84 7.06 8.48
N ASP A 134 19.66 7.06 9.53
CA ASP A 134 20.68 8.08 9.81
C ASP A 134 22.02 7.73 9.14
N SER A 135 23.01 8.64 9.20
CA SER A 135 24.31 8.46 8.52
C SER A 135 25.07 7.21 8.98
N THR A 136 24.98 6.85 10.26
CA THR A 136 25.58 5.63 10.81
C THR A 136 24.94 4.39 10.21
N THR A 137 23.61 4.36 10.15
CA THR A 137 22.86 3.25 9.57
C THR A 137 23.09 3.14 8.07
N VAL A 138 23.06 4.26 7.34
CA VAL A 138 23.35 4.32 5.91
C VAL A 138 24.72 3.73 5.61
N GLY A 139 25.79 4.20 6.29
CA GLY A 139 27.14 3.70 6.05
C GLY A 139 27.32 2.21 6.36
N ALA A 140 26.64 1.69 7.40
CA ALA A 140 26.67 0.27 7.74
C ALA A 140 25.95 -0.60 6.69
N VAL A 141 24.78 -0.15 6.22
CA VAL A 141 24.01 -0.84 5.16
C VAL A 141 24.76 -0.81 3.83
N GLU A 142 25.35 0.34 3.45
CA GLU A 142 26.19 0.48 2.26
C GLU A 142 27.41 -0.44 2.30
N SER A 143 28.07 -0.54 3.46
CA SER A 143 29.22 -1.42 3.65
C SER A 143 28.86 -2.89 3.43
N TRP A 144 27.70 -3.33 3.93
CA TRP A 144 27.22 -4.69 3.71
C TRP A 144 26.97 -4.96 2.23
N PHE A 145 26.16 -4.14 1.55
CA PHE A 145 25.88 -4.34 0.12
C PHE A 145 27.13 -4.26 -0.75
N THR A 146 28.07 -3.37 -0.44
CA THR A 146 29.36 -3.26 -1.13
C THR A 146 30.18 -4.53 -1.00
N ALA A 147 30.24 -5.14 0.19
CA ALA A 147 30.93 -6.41 0.42
C ALA A 147 30.30 -7.57 -0.37
N HIS A 148 29.03 -7.45 -0.74
CA HIS A 148 28.30 -8.41 -1.58
C HIS A 148 28.25 -8.03 -3.07
N HIS A 149 28.92 -6.94 -3.49
CA HIS A 149 28.91 -6.42 -4.86
C HIS A 149 27.50 -6.09 -5.38
N LEU A 150 26.64 -5.55 -4.52
CA LEU A 150 25.25 -5.22 -4.82
C LEU A 150 24.96 -3.73 -4.66
N PRO A 151 23.96 -3.18 -5.38
CA PRO A 151 23.51 -1.82 -5.16
C PRO A 151 22.86 -1.70 -3.77
N THR A 152 23.13 -0.62 -3.05
CA THR A 152 22.50 -0.37 -1.74
C THR A 152 21.08 0.13 -1.94
N ILE A 153 20.08 -0.71 -1.65
CA ILE A 153 18.67 -0.34 -1.79
C ILE A 153 17.97 -0.52 -0.45
N VAL A 154 17.16 0.46 -0.04
CA VAL A 154 16.28 0.37 1.13
C VAL A 154 14.84 0.19 0.69
N GLU A 155 14.15 -0.74 1.34
CA GLU A 155 12.69 -0.87 1.31
C GLU A 155 12.12 -0.04 2.46
N LEU A 156 11.18 0.84 2.14
CA LEU A 156 10.51 1.75 3.08
C LEU A 156 9.01 1.44 3.09
N PRO A 157 8.57 0.44 3.89
CA PRO A 157 7.15 0.23 4.14
C PRO A 157 6.55 1.47 4.82
N GLU A 158 5.32 1.82 4.45
CA GLU A 158 4.66 3.00 4.99
C GLU A 158 4.65 2.98 6.53
N ARG A 159 4.84 4.16 7.13
CA ARG A 159 4.77 4.39 8.59
C ARG A 159 5.86 3.72 9.44
N LEU A 160 6.76 2.91 8.87
CA LEU A 160 7.80 2.23 9.66
C LEU A 160 9.04 3.09 9.92
N VAL A 161 9.45 3.90 8.94
CA VAL A 161 10.57 4.82 9.07
C VAL A 161 10.07 6.22 8.72
N THR A 162 10.05 7.09 9.72
CA THR A 162 9.67 8.50 9.54
C THR A 162 10.80 9.28 8.87
N ASP A 163 10.45 10.20 7.97
CA ASP A 163 11.36 11.16 7.34
C ASP A 163 12.56 10.55 6.60
N ALA A 164 12.41 9.30 6.13
CA ALA A 164 13.42 8.60 5.33
C ALA A 164 13.57 9.26 3.94
N THR A 165 14.46 10.25 3.86
CA THR A 165 14.71 11.04 2.65
C THR A 165 16.05 10.73 1.97
N ALA A 166 16.91 9.94 2.61
CA ALA A 166 18.21 9.56 2.07
C ALA A 166 18.10 8.76 0.76
N GLY A 167 19.07 8.96 -0.14
CA GLY A 167 19.14 8.26 -1.43
C GLY A 167 18.18 8.80 -2.49
N THR A 168 18.10 8.10 -3.62
CA THR A 168 17.24 8.43 -4.78
C THR A 168 16.07 7.46 -4.87
N PRO A 169 14.82 7.92 -5.17
CA PRO A 169 13.69 7.02 -5.37
C PRO A 169 13.95 6.03 -6.52
N ILE A 170 13.51 4.78 -6.35
CA ILE A 170 13.48 3.77 -7.42
C ILE A 170 12.02 3.54 -7.81
N GLY A 171 11.67 3.87 -9.05
CA GLY A 171 10.30 3.74 -9.54
C GLY A 171 9.32 4.69 -8.83
N GLY A 172 8.09 4.22 -8.64
CA GLY A 172 7.01 4.94 -7.96
C GLY A 172 6.67 4.33 -6.60
N GLU A 173 5.41 4.48 -6.20
CA GLU A 173 4.85 3.71 -5.10
C GLU A 173 4.63 2.26 -5.53
N PHE A 174 4.81 1.33 -4.60
CA PHE A 174 4.48 -0.09 -4.78
C PHE A 174 3.41 -0.50 -3.78
N HIS A 175 2.55 -1.41 -4.18
CA HIS A 175 1.53 -2.01 -3.32
C HIS A 175 2.03 -3.36 -2.83
N ARG A 176 2.16 -3.51 -1.51
CA ARG A 176 2.31 -4.83 -0.88
C ARG A 176 0.92 -5.41 -0.74
N LEU A 177 0.60 -6.40 -1.56
CA LEU A 177 -0.68 -7.09 -1.52
C LEU A 177 -0.52 -8.44 -0.82
N ILE A 178 -1.58 -8.85 -0.14
CA ILE A 178 -1.69 -10.19 0.43
C ILE A 178 -2.94 -10.89 -0.09
N ARG A 179 -2.87 -12.20 -0.33
CA ARG A 179 -4.06 -12.99 -0.64
C ARG A 179 -4.87 -13.20 0.63
N VAL A 180 -6.16 -12.87 0.57
CA VAL A 180 -7.09 -13.01 1.70
C VAL A 180 -8.22 -13.94 1.27
N ALA A 181 -8.34 -15.08 1.96
CA ALA A 181 -9.44 -16.03 1.74
C ALA A 181 -10.76 -15.52 2.34
N ASP A 182 -11.87 -16.18 2.02
CA ASP A 182 -13.21 -15.78 2.49
C ASP A 182 -13.36 -15.83 4.02
N ASP A 183 -12.60 -16.69 4.69
CA ASP A 183 -12.54 -16.79 6.15
C ASP A 183 -11.61 -15.74 6.80
N GLY A 184 -10.98 -14.89 5.99
CA GLY A 184 -10.03 -13.87 6.42
C GLY A 184 -8.58 -14.36 6.55
N THR A 185 -8.28 -15.61 6.20
CA THR A 185 -6.92 -16.15 6.25
C THR A 185 -6.01 -15.44 5.25
N GLU A 186 -4.89 -14.91 5.75
CA GLU A 186 -3.83 -14.30 4.95
C GLU A 186 -2.82 -15.37 4.49
N SER A 187 -2.36 -15.31 3.25
CA SER A 187 -1.39 -16.28 2.71
C SER A 187 -0.31 -15.61 1.87
N ASP A 188 -0.44 -15.66 0.54
CA ASP A 188 0.56 -15.22 -0.42
C ASP A 188 0.83 -13.72 -0.29
N ILE A 189 2.10 -13.33 -0.48
CA ILE A 189 2.53 -11.93 -0.49
C ILE A 189 3.09 -11.62 -1.86
N VAL A 190 2.61 -10.54 -2.46
CA VAL A 190 3.13 -10.03 -3.74
C VAL A 190 3.40 -8.54 -3.64
N THR A 191 4.27 -8.04 -4.51
CA THR A 191 4.47 -6.60 -4.66
C THR A 191 4.41 -6.24 -6.12
N VAL A 192 3.63 -5.19 -6.36
CA VAL A 192 3.35 -4.69 -7.70
C VAL A 192 3.51 -3.19 -7.66
N ALA A 193 4.08 -2.62 -8.73
CA ALA A 193 4.18 -1.18 -8.86
C ALA A 193 2.77 -0.59 -8.97
N ALA A 194 2.48 0.50 -8.25
CA ALA A 194 1.13 1.10 -8.21
C ALA A 194 0.66 1.59 -9.59
N GLN A 195 1.60 1.89 -10.50
CA GLN A 195 1.32 2.26 -11.89
C GLN A 195 1.01 1.08 -12.81
N ASP A 196 1.36 -0.16 -12.43
CA ASP A 196 1.06 -1.36 -13.20
C ASP A 196 -0.40 -1.78 -12.98
N THR A 197 -1.28 -1.23 -13.80
CA THR A 197 -2.73 -1.41 -13.68
C THR A 197 -3.19 -2.81 -13.97
N ASP A 198 -2.59 -3.44 -14.98
CA ASP A 198 -3.08 -4.70 -15.51
C ASP A 198 -2.79 -5.80 -14.49
N THR A 199 -1.57 -5.81 -13.94
CA THR A 199 -1.21 -6.69 -12.82
C THR A 199 -1.99 -6.34 -11.56
N GLY A 200 -2.15 -5.05 -11.25
CA GLY A 200 -2.91 -4.59 -10.09
C GLY A 200 -4.39 -5.01 -10.09
N ILE A 201 -5.04 -5.01 -11.27
CA ILE A 201 -6.41 -5.51 -11.48
C ILE A 201 -6.44 -7.03 -11.35
N ALA A 202 -5.54 -7.74 -12.04
CA ALA A 202 -5.50 -9.19 -12.05
C ALA A 202 -5.34 -9.77 -10.65
N LEU A 203 -4.41 -9.22 -9.85
CA LEU A 203 -4.18 -9.67 -8.48
C LEU A 203 -5.43 -9.46 -7.59
N ARG A 204 -6.12 -8.32 -7.71
CA ARG A 204 -7.32 -8.07 -6.89
C ARG A 204 -8.49 -8.95 -7.26
N ALA A 205 -8.65 -9.23 -8.56
CA ALA A 205 -9.60 -10.22 -9.05
C ALA A 205 -9.29 -11.62 -8.49
N ASP A 206 -8.01 -11.95 -8.30
CA ASP A 206 -7.53 -13.18 -7.68
C ASP A 206 -7.53 -13.15 -6.13
N GLY A 207 -8.24 -12.21 -5.51
CA GLY A 207 -8.39 -12.19 -4.04
C GLY A 207 -7.23 -11.54 -3.27
N PHE A 208 -6.27 -10.92 -3.96
CA PHE A 208 -5.27 -10.09 -3.29
C PHE A 208 -5.87 -8.76 -2.82
N ARG A 209 -5.42 -8.27 -1.67
CA ARG A 209 -5.87 -7.03 -1.05
C ARG A 209 -4.67 -6.21 -0.58
N LEU A 210 -4.80 -4.89 -0.63
CA LEU A 210 -3.73 -4.00 -0.19
C LEU A 210 -3.46 -4.15 1.31
N HIS A 211 -2.26 -4.59 1.68
CA HIS A 211 -1.83 -4.60 3.07
C HIS A 211 -1.19 -3.27 3.45
N HIS A 212 -0.24 -2.81 2.65
CA HIS A 212 0.45 -1.54 2.87
C HIS A 212 1.15 -1.06 1.61
N ARG A 213 1.58 0.20 1.63
CA ARG A 213 2.35 0.82 0.54
C ARG A 213 3.84 0.79 0.84
N VAL A 214 4.65 0.67 -0.20
CA VAL A 214 6.10 0.51 -0.11
C VAL A 214 6.76 1.48 -1.08
N ALA A 215 7.85 2.10 -0.64
CA ALA A 215 8.76 2.84 -1.51
C ALA A 215 10.15 2.19 -1.47
N TYR A 216 10.88 2.28 -2.58
CA TYR A 216 12.27 1.85 -2.65
C TYR A 216 13.17 3.06 -2.90
N ARG A 217 14.35 3.07 -2.29
CA ARG A 217 15.37 4.09 -2.54
C ARG A 217 16.74 3.46 -2.70
N ARG A 218 17.53 3.96 -3.64
CA ARG A 218 18.95 3.63 -3.79
C ARG A 218 19.77 4.59 -2.94
N LEU A 219 20.56 4.07 -2.01
CA LEU A 219 21.56 4.83 -1.27
C LEU A 219 22.88 4.88 -2.09
N GLY A 220 23.66 5.94 -1.91
CA GLY A 220 24.81 6.25 -2.77
C GLY A 220 24.41 6.60 -4.21
#